data_AF-A0AAD6T458-F1
#
_entry.id   AF-A0AAD6T458-F1
#
_cell.length_a   1.000
_cell.length_b   1.000
_cell.length_c   1.000
_cell.angle_alpha   90.00
_cell.angle_beta   90.00
_cell.angle_gamma   90.00
#
_symmetry.space_group_name_H-M   'P 1'
#
loop_
_entity.id
_entity.type
_entity.pdbx_description
1 polymer ?
#
loop_
_entity_poly.entity_id
_entity_poly.type
_entity_poly.pdbx_seq_one_letter_code
_entity_poly.pdbx_strand_id
1 'polypeptide(L)'
;LQVYVASSCVAAGKPNVKAGCGVYWGPNSGSNNSTSCPGRQTDTRAALFAVTLALLSAPSDRTLVIYSSSQLVIRTFCYWAGSNYTQGWPCQDADIIKSTAEIMRNRPAGVVFRY
;
A
#
# COMPACT_ATOMS: atom_id res chain seq x y z
N LEU A 1 9.28 -1.72 -13.48
CA LEU A 1 8.27 -0.64 -13.51
C LEU A 1 8.38 0.15 -12.21
N GLN A 2 8.25 1.48 -12.24
CA GLN A 2 8.39 2.33 -11.06
C GLN A 2 7.07 3.02 -10.75
N VAL A 3 6.71 3.09 -9.46
CA VAL A 3 5.50 3.75 -8.97
C VAL A 3 5.78 4.46 -7.66
N TYR A 4 5.17 5.61 -7.49
CA TYR A 4 5.21 6.39 -6.25
C TYR A 4 3.85 6.29 -5.58
N VAL A 5 3.85 5.96 -4.29
CA VAL A 5 2.63 5.90 -3.49
C VAL A 5 2.64 6.98 -2.44
N ALA A 6 1.48 7.59 -2.24
CA ALA A 6 1.28 8.63 -1.23
C ALA A 6 -0.05 8.42 -0.52
N SER A 7 -0.11 8.89 0.73
CA SER A 7 -1.33 8.98 1.52
C SER A 7 -1.48 10.37 2.09
N SER A 8 -2.71 10.71 2.46
CA SER A 8 -3.01 11.91 3.23
C SER A 8 -4.21 11.65 4.11
N CYS A 9 -4.20 12.27 5.29
CA CYS A 9 -5.30 12.21 6.24
C CYS A 9 -5.62 13.62 6.73
N VAL A 10 -6.86 14.05 6.56
CA VAL A 10 -7.36 15.35 6.99
C VAL A 10 -8.19 15.19 8.26
N ALA A 11 -8.07 16.15 9.17
CA ALA A 11 -8.79 16.16 10.45
C ALA A 11 -8.53 14.92 11.33
N ALA A 12 -7.27 14.44 11.37
CA ALA A 12 -6.86 13.34 12.22
C ALA A 12 -7.26 13.58 13.69
N GLY A 13 -7.85 12.56 14.33
CA GLY A 13 -8.35 12.64 15.71
C GLY A 13 -9.69 13.34 15.89
N LYS A 14 -10.35 13.78 14.81
CA LYS A 14 -11.69 14.38 14.84
C LYS A 14 -12.75 13.43 14.26
N PRO A 15 -14.05 13.61 14.59
CA PRO A 15 -15.13 12.76 14.07
C PRO A 15 -15.23 12.70 12.54
N ASN A 16 -14.82 13.78 11.86
CA ASN A 16 -14.89 13.91 10.40
C ASN A 16 -13.55 13.63 9.71
N VAL A 17 -12.73 12.75 10.29
CA VAL A 17 -11.45 12.34 9.71
C VAL A 17 -11.68 11.71 8.34
N LYS A 18 -10.88 12.10 7.35
CA LYS A 18 -10.90 11.54 6.00
C LYS A 18 -9.49 11.21 5.56
N ALA A 19 -9.28 9.98 5.12
CA ALA A 19 -8.00 9.53 4.61
C ALA A 19 -8.14 9.14 3.14
N GLY A 20 -7.09 9.39 2.37
CA GLY A 20 -7.02 9.07 0.95
C GLY A 20 -5.61 8.64 0.58
N CYS A 21 -5.52 7.90 -0.53
CA CYS A 21 -4.24 7.46 -1.07
C CYS A 21 -4.20 7.62 -2.59
N GLY A 22 -2.98 7.66 -3.13
CA GLY A 22 -2.76 7.75 -4.56
C GLY A 22 -1.53 6.96 -5.01
N VAL A 23 -1.57 6.60 -6.29
CA VAL A 23 -0.49 5.95 -7.04
C VAL A 23 -0.13 6.82 -8.23
N TYR A 24 1.16 7.04 -8.42
CA TYR A 24 1.69 7.89 -9.48
C TYR A 24 2.79 7.14 -10.25
N TRP A 25 2.57 7.00 -11.56
CA TRP A 25 3.42 6.28 -12.50
C TRP A 25 4.24 7.21 -13.40
N GLY A 26 4.04 8.52 -13.28
CA GLY A 26 4.69 9.54 -14.10
C GLY A 26 3.71 10.53 -14.74
N PRO A 27 4.23 11.60 -15.36
CA PRO A 27 3.40 12.62 -15.99
C PRO A 27 2.53 12.02 -17.09
N ASN A 28 1.25 12.44 -17.16
CA ASN A 28 0.27 12.01 -18.17
C ASN A 28 0.02 10.49 -18.27
N SER A 29 0.44 9.71 -17.26
CA SER A 29 0.11 8.29 -17.22
C SER A 29 -1.37 8.08 -16.91
N GLY A 30 -2.09 7.39 -17.78
CA GLY A 30 -3.49 7.00 -17.55
C GLY A 30 -3.68 6.00 -16.40
N SER A 31 -2.59 5.44 -15.87
CA SER A 31 -2.61 4.55 -14.70
C SER A 31 -2.53 5.31 -13.37
N ASN A 32 -2.31 6.63 -13.40
CA ASN A 32 -2.36 7.46 -12.19
C ASN A 32 -3.76 7.40 -11.59
N ASN A 33 -3.84 7.11 -10.30
CA ASN A 33 -5.12 6.90 -9.63
C ASN A 33 -5.06 7.37 -8.18
N SER A 34 -6.17 7.86 -7.67
CA SER A 34 -6.35 8.21 -6.25
C SER A 34 -7.73 7.78 -5.79
N THR A 35 -7.82 7.38 -4.53
CA THR A 35 -9.05 6.87 -3.94
C THR A 35 -9.11 7.14 -2.44
N SER A 36 -10.31 7.11 -1.88
CA SER A 36 -10.51 7.20 -0.44
C SER A 36 -10.02 5.92 0.24
N CYS A 37 -9.54 6.07 1.48
CA CYS A 37 -9.16 4.93 2.29
C CYS A 37 -10.41 4.09 2.59
N PRO A 38 -10.42 2.77 2.32
CA PRO A 38 -11.54 1.93 2.72
C PRO A 38 -11.54 1.75 4.24
N GLY A 39 -12.72 1.62 4.85
CA GLY A 39 -12.86 1.38 6.28
C GLY A 39 -12.36 2.54 7.14
N ARG A 40 -11.48 2.25 8.12
CA ARG A 40 -11.06 3.22 9.12
C ARG A 40 -10.17 4.31 8.53
N GLN A 41 -10.59 5.56 8.67
CA GLN A 41 -9.92 6.71 8.07
C GLN A 41 -8.64 7.09 8.86
N THR A 42 -7.50 6.51 8.47
CA THR A 42 -6.18 6.84 9.05
C THR A 42 -5.14 6.95 7.94
N ASP A 43 -4.11 7.78 8.15
CA ASP A 43 -3.02 7.94 7.19
C ASP A 43 -2.28 6.62 6.94
N THR A 44 -1.98 5.88 8.01
CA THR A 44 -1.34 4.56 7.94
C THR A 44 -2.13 3.57 7.08
N ARG A 45 -3.44 3.44 7.33
CA ARG A 45 -4.27 2.50 6.55
C ARG A 45 -4.35 2.91 5.09
N ALA A 46 -4.45 4.21 4.82
CA ALA A 46 -4.43 4.74 3.45
C ALA A 46 -3.08 4.43 2.76
N ALA A 47 -1.95 4.58 3.47
CA ALA A 47 -0.63 4.27 2.94
C ALA A 47 -0.46 2.78 2.61
N LEU A 48 -0.98 1.88 3.47
CA LEU A 48 -1.02 0.43 3.21
C LEU A 48 -1.92 0.12 2.00
N PHE A 49 -3.08 0.78 1.89
CA PHE A 49 -3.98 0.59 0.76
C PHE A 49 -3.38 1.09 -0.56
N ALA A 50 -2.57 2.16 -0.52
CA ALA A 50 -1.86 2.68 -1.69
C ALA A 50 -0.97 1.63 -2.35
N VAL A 51 -0.30 0.79 -1.55
CA VAL A 51 0.50 -0.34 -2.05
C VAL A 51 -0.38 -1.37 -2.75
N THR A 52 -1.54 -1.68 -2.16
CA THR A 52 -2.51 -2.60 -2.78
C THR A 52 -2.98 -2.05 -4.13
N LEU A 53 -3.32 -0.76 -4.20
CA LEU A 53 -3.73 -0.10 -5.43
C LEU A 53 -2.62 -0.12 -6.49
N ALA A 54 -1.36 0.10 -6.09
CA ALA A 54 -0.21 0.05 -6.98
C ALA A 54 0.01 -1.35 -7.56
N LEU A 55 -0.17 -2.39 -6.76
CA LEU A 55 -0.08 -3.78 -7.22
C LEU A 55 -1.22 -4.13 -8.16
N LEU A 56 -2.45 -3.76 -7.83
CA LEU A 56 -3.62 -4.06 -8.67
C LEU A 56 -3.57 -3.36 -10.04
N SER A 57 -2.95 -2.18 -10.12
CA SER A 57 -2.81 -1.43 -11.37
C SER A 57 -1.56 -1.77 -12.17
N ALA A 58 -0.55 -2.41 -11.56
CA ALA A 58 0.63 -2.87 -12.27
C ALA A 58 0.41 -4.18 -13.03
N PRO A 59 1.07 -4.37 -14.19
CA PRO A 59 1.22 -5.68 -14.80
C PRO A 59 1.99 -6.63 -13.85
N SER A 60 1.58 -7.90 -13.76
CA SER A 60 2.08 -8.86 -12.77
C SER A 60 3.38 -9.55 -13.19
N ASP A 61 3.68 -9.56 -14.49
CA ASP A 61 4.85 -10.17 -15.15
C ASP A 61 6.13 -9.30 -15.08
N ARG A 62 6.04 -8.08 -14.55
CA ARG A 62 7.17 -7.14 -14.47
C ARG A 62 7.49 -6.77 -13.04
N THR A 63 8.78 -6.73 -12.72
CA THR A 63 9.25 -6.29 -11.40
C THR A 63 8.76 -4.87 -11.11
N LEU A 64 8.09 -4.70 -9.97
CA LEU A 64 7.53 -3.44 -9.53
C LEU A 64 8.40 -2.81 -8.44
N VAL A 65 8.84 -1.58 -8.64
CA VAL A 65 9.57 -0.78 -7.66
C VAL A 65 8.60 0.26 -7.09
N ILE A 66 8.25 0.10 -5.82
CA ILE A 66 7.32 0.97 -5.09
C ILE A 66 8.14 1.95 -4.25
N TYR A 67 8.03 3.23 -4.57
CA TYR A 67 8.57 4.33 -3.77
C TYR A 67 7.51 4.78 -2.76
N SER A 68 7.84 4.74 -1.48
CA SER A 68 6.98 5.19 -0.39
C SER A 68 7.78 5.99 0.63
N SER A 69 7.31 7.20 0.91
CA SER A 69 7.86 8.05 1.98
C SER A 69 7.51 7.56 3.39
N SER A 70 6.79 6.44 3.53
CA SER A 70 6.41 5.87 4.83
C SER A 70 7.28 4.66 5.17
N GLN A 71 8.22 4.84 6.09
CA GLN A 71 9.01 3.72 6.61
C GLN A 71 8.13 2.62 7.23
N LEU A 72 6.98 2.99 7.79
CA LEU A 72 6.05 2.03 8.37
C LEU A 72 5.46 1.09 7.32
N VAL A 73 5.12 1.59 6.12
CA VAL A 73 4.66 0.76 5.00
C VAL A 73 5.74 -0.22 4.58
N ILE A 74 6.97 0.28 4.37
CA ILE A 74 8.11 -0.56 3.99
C ILE A 74 8.36 -1.63 5.05
N ARG A 75 8.34 -1.27 6.33
CA ARG A 75 8.57 -2.23 7.42
C ARG A 75 7.48 -3.29 7.52
N THR A 76 6.23 -2.88 7.30
CA THR A 76 5.07 -3.77 7.32
C THR A 76 5.23 -4.88 6.30
N PHE A 77 5.57 -4.55 5.05
CA PHE A 77 5.66 -5.55 3.98
C PHE A 77 7.00 -6.29 3.94
N CYS A 78 8.12 -5.63 4.23
CA CYS A 78 9.45 -6.24 4.10
C CYS A 78 9.90 -7.02 5.34
N TYR A 79 9.47 -6.64 6.56
CA TYR A 79 9.96 -7.26 7.80
C TYR A 79 8.85 -7.95 8.60
N TRP A 80 7.66 -7.36 8.68
CA TRP A 80 6.62 -7.85 9.59
C TRP A 80 5.63 -8.80 8.93
N ALA A 81 5.35 -8.69 7.64
CA ALA A 81 4.35 -9.51 6.96
C ALA A 81 4.62 -11.03 7.11
N GLY A 82 5.88 -11.45 7.01
CA GLY A 82 6.27 -12.86 7.19
C GLY A 82 6.01 -13.37 8.61
N SER A 83 6.39 -12.60 9.63
CA SER A 83 6.13 -12.95 11.03
C SER A 83 4.64 -12.89 11.38
N ASN A 84 3.91 -11.91 10.83
CA ASN A 84 2.48 -11.79 11.03
C ASN A 84 1.74 -12.98 10.41
N TYR A 85 2.17 -13.47 9.24
CA TYR A 85 1.59 -14.65 8.61
C TYR A 85 1.70 -15.90 9.50
N THR A 86 2.86 -16.14 10.13
CA THR A 86 3.05 -17.31 11.00
C THR A 86 2.27 -17.21 12.31
N GLN A 87 1.97 -16.00 12.78
CA GLN A 87 1.23 -15.73 14.00
C GLN A 87 -0.28 -15.52 13.80
N GLY A 88 -0.80 -15.68 12.57
CA GLY A 88 -2.23 -15.52 12.28
C GLY A 88 -2.70 -14.06 12.18
N TRP A 89 -1.83 -13.16 11.74
CA TRP A 89 -2.07 -11.73 11.52
C TRP A 89 -2.53 -10.95 12.77
N PRO A 90 -1.76 -10.96 13.88
CA PRO A 90 -2.10 -10.26 15.12
C PRO A 90 -1.78 -8.75 15.03
N CYS A 91 -2.20 -8.09 13.95
CA CYS A 91 -1.87 -6.70 13.69
C CYS A 91 -3.08 -5.88 13.27
N GLN A 92 -2.96 -4.58 13.44
CA GLN A 92 -3.97 -3.63 12.99
C GLN A 92 -4.00 -3.55 11.46
N ASP A 93 -5.18 -3.38 10.88
CA ASP A 93 -5.37 -3.32 9.41
C ASP A 93 -4.90 -4.62 8.70
N ALA A 94 -4.94 -5.74 9.43
CA ALA A 94 -4.59 -7.08 8.94
C ALA A 94 -5.34 -7.47 7.67
N ASP A 95 -6.57 -6.99 7.48
CA ASP A 95 -7.38 -7.22 6.29
C ASP A 95 -6.69 -6.72 5.02
N ILE A 96 -6.13 -5.51 5.05
CA ILE A 96 -5.37 -4.95 3.93
C ILE A 96 -4.04 -5.67 3.83
N ILE A 97 -3.26 -5.74 4.92
CA ILE A 97 -1.90 -6.29 4.90
C ILE A 97 -1.89 -7.72 4.35
N LYS A 98 -2.82 -8.57 4.81
CA LYS A 98 -2.98 -9.94 4.34
C LYS A 98 -3.28 -9.97 2.84
N SER A 99 -4.28 -9.22 2.39
CA SER A 99 -4.68 -9.17 0.99
C SER A 99 -3.53 -8.69 0.10
N THR A 100 -2.81 -7.64 0.51
CA THR A 100 -1.65 -7.12 -0.21
C THR A 100 -0.53 -8.15 -0.28
N ALA A 101 -0.23 -8.83 0.84
CA ALA A 101 0.81 -9.85 0.90
C ALA A 101 0.48 -11.06 0.01
N GLU A 102 -0.78 -11.47 -0.05
CA GLU A 102 -1.25 -12.51 -0.97
C GLU A 102 -1.07 -12.11 -2.43
N ILE A 103 -1.40 -10.86 -2.79
CA ILE A 103 -1.16 -10.33 -4.14
C ILE A 103 0.34 -10.36 -4.46
N MET A 104 1.21 -9.90 -3.55
CA MET A 104 2.66 -9.93 -3.75
C MET A 104 3.18 -11.37 -3.94
N ARG A 105 2.68 -12.32 -3.15
CA ARG A 105 3.09 -13.72 -3.21
C ARG A 105 2.67 -14.40 -4.52
N ASN A 106 1.51 -14.03 -5.05
CA ASN A 106 0.98 -14.60 -6.30
C ASN A 106 1.51 -13.91 -7.56
N ARG A 107 2.29 -12.83 -7.43
CA ARG A 107 2.93 -12.19 -8.58
C ARG A 107 4.14 -12.99 -9.04
N PRO A 108 4.25 -13.28 -10.36
CA PRO A 108 5.41 -13.97 -10.90
C PRO A 108 6.69 -13.12 -10.86
N ALA A 109 6.55 -11.79 -10.97
CA ALA A 109 7.68 -10.87 -10.84
C ALA A 109 7.74 -10.23 -9.45
N GLY A 110 8.97 -9.92 -9.01
CA GLY A 110 9.23 -9.39 -7.68
C GLY A 110 8.70 -7.98 -7.42
N VAL A 111 8.57 -7.64 -6.14
CA VAL A 111 8.22 -6.29 -5.67
C VAL A 111 9.38 -5.77 -4.81
N VAL A 112 9.85 -4.56 -5.11
CA VAL A 112 10.95 -3.91 -4.42
C VAL A 112 10.46 -2.60 -3.81
N PHE A 113 10.70 -2.40 -2.52
CA PHE A 113 10.38 -1.15 -1.84
C PHE A 113 11.58 -0.22 -1.80
N ARG A 114 11.32 1.08 -1.99
CA ARG A 114 12.29 2.17 -1.84
C ARG A 114 11.67 3.31 -1.03
N TYR A 115 12.49 3.93 -0.19
CA TYR A 115 12.13 5.13 0.55
C TYR A 115 12.34 6.37 -0.32
#